data_AF-A0A3D1T3J8-F1
#
_entry.id   AF-A0A3D1T3J8-F1
#
_cell.length_a   1.000
_cell.length_b   1.000
_cell.length_c   1.000
_cell.angle_alpha   90.00
_cell.angle_beta   90.00
_cell.angle_gamma   90.00
#
_symmetry.space_group_name_H-M   'P 1'
#
loop_
_entity.id
_entity.type
_entity.pdbx_description
1 polymer ?
#
loop_
_entity_poly.entity_id
_entity_poly.type
_entity_poly.pdbx_seq_one_letter_code
_entity_poly.pdbx_strand_id
1 'polypeptide(L)' 'MQALLLNFLAYLAVERGLADNTIQSYGRDLKNYATYLANKKMTINSVTQTSIISYLLHLQGKGLATA' A
#
# COMPACT_ATOMS: atom_id res chain seq x y z
N MET A 1 7.84 2.75 8.25
CA MET A 1 7.07 2.39 7.03
C MET A 1 7.85 2.68 5.75
N GLN A 2 8.46 3.86 5.59
CA GLN A 2 9.07 4.27 4.32
C GLN A 2 10.21 3.36 3.85
N ALA A 3 11.12 2.96 4.75
CA ALA A 3 12.19 2.01 4.41
C ALA A 3 11.66 0.64 3.96
N LEU A 4 10.62 0.11 4.62
CA LEU A 4 9.99 -1.16 4.24
C LEU A 4 9.37 -1.10 2.85
N LEU A 5 8.71 0.02 2.51
CA LEU A 5 8.13 0.24 1.20
C LEU A 5 9.21 0.29 0.11
N LEU A 6 10.30 1.03 0.34
CA LEU A 6 11.42 1.09 -0.60
C LEU A 6 12.05 -0.29 -0.84
N ASN A 7 12.32 -1.04 0.24
CA ASN A 7 12.89 -2.37 0.14
C ASN A 7 11.96 -3.33 -0.62
N PHE A 8 10.64 -3.25 -0.39
CA PHE A 8 9.68 -4.09 -1.08
C PHE A 8 9.57 -3.75 -2.58
N LEU A 9 9.54 -2.47 -2.94
CA LEU A 9 9.53 -2.07 -4.35
C LEU A 9 10.83 -2.45 -5.07
N ALA A 10 11.98 -2.33 -4.41
CA ALA A 10 13.26 -2.80 -4.93
C ALA A 10 13.24 -4.32 -5.16
N TYR A 11 12.71 -5.09 -4.21
CA TYR A 11 12.50 -6.53 -4.38
C TYR A 11 11.61 -6.84 -5.59
N LEU A 12 10.49 -6.14 -5.76
CA LEU A 12 9.61 -6.35 -6.91
C LEU A 12 10.28 -6.01 -8.25
N ALA A 13 11.15 -5.01 -8.27
CA ALA A 13 11.87 -4.59 -9.48
C ALA A 13 13.00 -5.57 -9.84
N VAL A 14 13.84 -5.92 -8.86
CA VAL A 14 15.06 -6.71 -9.09
C VAL A 14 14.77 -8.20 -9.11
N GLU A 15 14.13 -8.71 -8.04
CA GLU A 15 13.95 -10.16 -7.85
C GLU A 15 12.76 -10.70 -8.65
N ARG A 16 11.71 -9.89 -8.83
CA ARG A 16 10.50 -10.29 -9.56
C ARG A 16 10.45 -9.77 -10.99
N GLY A 17 11.36 -8.88 -11.37
CA GLY A 17 11.46 -8.34 -12.73
C GLY A 17 10.17 -7.69 -13.24
N LEU A 18 9.35 -7.11 -12.35
CA LEU A 18 8.09 -6.50 -12.77
C LEU A 18 8.36 -5.22 -13.58
N ALA A 19 7.47 -4.94 -14.54
CA ALA A 19 7.56 -3.75 -15.36
C ALA A 19 7.46 -2.46 -14.51
N ASP A 20 8.16 -1.40 -14.95
CA ASP A 20 8.23 -0.13 -14.22
C ASP A 20 6.87 0.47 -13.93
N ASN A 21 5.93 0.40 -14.88
CA ASN A 21 4.56 0.89 -14.70
C ASN A 21 3.83 0.16 -13.56
N THR A 22 4.05 -1.15 -13.42
CA THR A 22 3.54 -1.98 -12.33
C THR A 22 4.18 -1.56 -11.01
N ILE A 23 5.50 -1.43 -10.93
CA ILE A 23 6.22 -0.96 -9.73
C ILE A 23 5.72 0.41 -9.27
N GLN A 24 5.57 1.34 -10.21
CA GLN A 24 5.06 2.67 -9.90
C GLN A 24 3.61 2.64 -9.40
N SER A 25 2.76 1.76 -9.95
CA SER A 25 1.40 1.58 -9.45
C SER A 25 1.37 1.06 -8.02
N TYR A 26 2.09 -0.05 -7.75
CA TYR A 26 2.23 -0.57 -6.39
C TYR A 26 2.78 0.48 -5.43
N GLY A 27 3.77 1.27 -5.85
CA GLY A 27 4.36 2.32 -5.03
C GLY A 27 3.37 3.41 -4.64
N ARG A 28 2.53 3.87 -5.57
CA ARG A 28 1.45 4.83 -5.28
C ARG A 28 0.46 4.25 -4.27
N ASP A 29 -0.01 3.03 -4.50
CA ASP A 29 -1.03 2.39 -3.67
C ASP A 29 -0.53 2.13 -2.25
N LEU A 30 0.69 1.61 -2.10
CA LEU A 30 1.30 1.35 -0.81
C LEU A 30 1.63 2.64 -0.05
N LYS A 31 1.99 3.74 -0.75
CA LYS A 31 2.19 5.06 -0.13
C LYS A 31 0.87 5.65 0.38
N ASN A 32 -0.21 5.50 -0.38
CA ASN A 32 -1.55 5.90 0.04
C ASN A 32 -1.99 5.11 1.28
N TYR A 33 -1.75 3.80 1.28
CA TYR A 33 -2.06 2.96 2.44
C TYR A 33 -1.23 3.32 3.67
N ALA A 34 0.08 3.55 3.51
CA ALA A 34 0.95 4.02 4.58
C ALA A 34 0.44 5.33 5.22
N THR A 35 -0.03 6.26 4.38
CA THR A 35 -0.60 7.53 4.82
C THR A 35 -1.92 7.31 5.58
N TYR A 36 -2.79 6.43 5.08
CA TYR A 36 -4.03 6.05 5.76
C TYR A 36 -3.76 5.47 7.17
N LEU A 37 -2.79 4.55 7.30
CA LEU A 37 -2.41 3.98 8.58
C LEU A 37 -1.84 5.03 9.54
N ALA A 38 -1.00 5.94 9.05
CA ALA A 38 -0.44 7.03 9.85
C ALA A 38 -1.56 7.94 10.41
N ASN A 39 -2.55 8.30 9.58
CA ASN A 39 -3.71 9.09 10.02
C ASN A 39 -4.55 8.39 11.09
N LYS A 40 -4.57 7.05 11.09
CA LYS A 40 -5.23 6.21 12.11
C LYS A 40 -4.32 5.91 13.31
N LYS A 41 -3.10 6.45 13.35
CA LYS A 41 -2.07 6.16 14.36
C LYS A 41 -1.76 4.66 14.50
N MET A 42 -1.89 3.92 13.40
CA MET A 42 -1.62 2.49 13.33
C MET A 42 -0.23 2.21 12.79
N THR A 43 0.40 1.15 13.31
CA THR A 43 1.66 0.63 12.77
C THR A 43 1.38 -0.56 11.86
N ILE A 44 2.31 -0.88 10.95
CA ILE A 44 2.18 -2.04 10.06
C ILE A 44 2.03 -3.36 10.82
N ASN A 45 2.71 -3.48 11.97
CA ASN A 45 2.67 -4.68 12.81
C ASN A 45 1.32 -4.86 13.53
N SER A 46 0.53 -3.78 13.65
CA SER A 46 -0.82 -3.80 14.25
C SER A 46 -1.94 -3.94 13.23
N VAL A 47 -1.62 -4.05 11.94
CA VAL A 47 -2.62 -4.19 10.87
C VAL A 47 -3.25 -5.58 10.95
N THR A 48 -4.58 -5.63 10.94
CA THR A 48 -5.36 -6.87 10.82
C THR A 48 -6.08 -6.91 9.47
N GLN A 49 -6.66 -8.07 9.14
CA GLN A 49 -7.53 -8.19 7.97
C GLN A 49 -8.67 -7.16 7.98
N THR A 50 -9.26 -6.89 9.14
CA THR A 50 -10.30 -5.87 9.32
C THR A 50 -9.78 -4.47 8.99
N SER A 51 -8.53 -4.15 9.35
CA SER A 51 -7.90 -2.88 9.00
C SER A 51 -7.72 -2.72 7.48
N ILE A 52 -7.39 -3.82 6.78
CA ILE A 52 -7.27 -3.84 5.32
C ILE A 52 -8.64 -3.63 4.67
N ILE A 53 -9.67 -4.38 5.09
CA ILE A 53 -11.04 -4.21 4.60
C ILE A 53 -11.54 -2.78 4.82
N SER A 54 -11.27 -2.21 6.00
CA SER A 54 -11.63 -0.82 6.31
C SER A 54 -10.96 0.19 5.39
N TYR A 55 -9.73 -0.09 4.94
CA TYR A 55 -9.05 0.74 3.95
C TYR A 55 -9.67 0.60 2.56
N LEU A 56 -10.02 -0.61 2.12
CA LEU A 56 -10.69 -0.82 0.84
C LEU A 56 -12.05 -0.09 0.79
N LEU A 57 -12.85 -0.19 1.86
CA LEU A 57 -14.11 0.56 1.99
C LEU A 57 -13.87 2.08 1.98
N HIS A 58 -12.78 2.55 2.58
CA HIS A 58 -12.40 3.96 2.54
C HIS A 58 -12.07 4.44 1.11
N LEU A 59 -11.42 3.60 0.28
CA LEU A 59 -11.16 3.91 -1.12
C LEU A 59 -12.46 3.95 -1.93
N GLN A 60 -13.35 2.98 -1.73
CA GLN A 60 -14.67 2.94 -2.39
C GLN A 60 -15.50 4.19 -2.07
N GLY A 61 -15.53 4.63 -0.81
CA GLY A 61 -16.22 5.86 -0.40
C GLY A 61 -15.65 7.15 -1.02
N LYS A 62 -14.42 7.10 -1.57
CA LYS A 62 -13.79 8.19 -2.32
C LYS A 62 -13.99 8.09 -3.83
N GLY A 63 -14.75 7.11 -4.31
CA GLY A 63 -14.96 6.85 -5.75
C GLY A 63 -13.74 6.25 -6.45
N LEU A 64 -12.78 5.71 -5.70
CA LEU A 64 -11.61 5.03 -6.26
C LEU A 64 -11.95 3.55 -6.49
N ALA A 65 -11.50 3.01 -7.62
CA ALA A 65 -11.67 1.59 -7.94
C ALA A 65 -10.93 0.73 -6.91
N THR A 66 -11.64 -0.27 -6.37
CA THR A 66 -11.09 -1.28 -5.45
C THR A 66 -10.93 -2.65 -6.12
N ALA A 67 -11.17 -2.72 -7.43
CA ALA A 67 -11.19 -3.92 -8.27
C ALA A 67 -10.49 -3.66 -9.60
#